data_AF-A0A016QTJ6-F1
#
_entry.id   AF-A0A016QTJ6-F1
#
_cell.length_a   1.000
_cell.length_b   1.000
_cell.length_c   1.000
_cell.angle_alpha   90.00
_cell.angle_beta   90.00
_cell.angle_gamma   90.00
#
_symmetry.space_group_name_H-M   'P 1'
#
loop_
_entity.id
_entity.type
_entity.pdbx_description
1 polymer ?
#
loop_
_entity_poly.entity_id
_entity_poly.type
_entity_poly.pdbx_seq_one_letter_code
_entity_poly.pdbx_strand_id
1 'polypeptide(L)' 'MLPGLLVTLLVLLNLGGLASILLQFGHGDWLPGLGSLALVVLLDALGFWLLRELRENG' A
#
# COMPACT_ATOMS: atom_id res chain seq x y z
N MET A 1 3.32 -20.10 7.09
CA MET A 1 4.43 -19.12 7.11
C MET A 1 4.26 -18.02 6.06
N LEU A 2 3.87 -18.35 4.81
CA LEU A 2 3.57 -17.38 3.74
C LEU A 2 2.53 -16.28 4.07
N PRO A 3 1.39 -16.55 4.75
CA PRO A 3 0.36 -15.53 4.94
C PRO A 3 0.82 -14.38 5.85
N GLY A 4 1.50 -14.69 6.96
CA GLY A 4 2.03 -13.67 7.87
C GLY A 4 3.10 -12.78 7.23
N LEU A 5 3.92 -13.35 6.34
CA LEU A 5 4.90 -12.59 5.57
C LEU A 5 4.23 -11.66 4.56
N LEU A 6 3.19 -12.13 3.86
CA LEU A 6 2.38 -11.31 2.95
C LEU A 6 1.72 -10.13 3.67
N VAL A 7 1.14 -10.38 4.84
CA VAL A 7 0.56 -9.31 5.68
C VAL A 7 1.62 -8.31 6.13
N THR A 8 2.77 -8.79 6.59
CA THR A 8 3.87 -7.93 7.03
C THR A 8 4.39 -7.06 5.88
N LEU A 9 4.52 -7.65 4.70
CA LEU A 9 4.97 -6.97 3.49
C LEU A 9 3.97 -5.89 3.05
N LEU A 10 2.67 -6.18 3.13
CA LEU A 10 1.60 -5.21 2.90
C LEU A 10 1.64 -4.03 3.88
N VAL A 11 1.83 -4.30 5.16
CA VAL A 11 1.95 -3.25 6.20
C VAL A 11 3.16 -2.35 5.92
N LEU A 12 4.32 -2.94 5.57
CA LEU A 12 5.53 -2.18 5.25
C LEU A 12 5.36 -1.32 4.00
N LEU A 13 4.71 -1.85 2.96
CA LEU A 13 4.41 -1.10 1.73
C LEU A 13 3.47 0.07 2.00
N ASN A 14 2.43 -0.12 2.83
CA ASN A 14 1.50 0.94 3.18
C ASN A 14 2.18 2.07 4.00
N LEU A 15 3.00 1.70 5.00
CA LEU A 15 3.78 2.66 5.79
C LEU A 15 4.79 3.44 4.93
N GLY A 16 5.50 2.76 4.04
CA GLY A 16 6.43 3.40 3.10
C GLY A 16 5.71 4.33 2.12
N GLY A 17 4.55 3.93 1.63
CA GLY A 17 3.68 4.72 0.77
C GLY A 17 3.18 6.00 1.44
N LEU A 18 2.66 5.89 2.68
CA LEU A 18 2.22 7.02 3.49
C LEU A 18 3.36 8.02 3.76
N ALA A 19 4.55 7.53 4.12
CA ALA A 19 5.71 8.38 4.33
C ALA A 19 6.11 9.13 3.05
N SER A 20 6.07 8.45 1.89
CA SER A 20 6.39 9.05 0.60
C SER A 20 5.38 10.13 0.19
N ILE A 21 4.07 9.88 0.39
CA ILE A 21 3.01 10.86 0.15
C ILE A 21 3.19 12.08 1.06
N LEU A 22 3.39 11.88 2.36
CA LEU A 22 3.60 12.99 3.32
C LEU A 22 4.79 13.86 2.94
N LEU A 23 5.90 13.24 2.51
CA LEU A 23 7.09 13.97 2.08
C LEU A 23 6.87 14.74 0.76
N GLN A 24 6.20 14.14 -0.23
CA GLN A 24 5.95 14.79 -1.53
C GLN A 24 4.97 15.96 -1.42
N PHE A 25 3.88 15.80 -0.67
CA PHE A 25 2.96 16.90 -0.42
C PHE A 25 3.59 18.02 0.43
N GLY A 26 4.49 17.67 1.36
CA GLY A 26 5.27 18.65 2.14
C GLY A 26 6.25 19.48 1.30
N HIS A 27 6.75 18.94 0.18
CA HIS A 27 7.63 19.66 -0.75
C HIS A 27 6.87 20.46 -1.83
N GLY A 28 5.54 20.37 -1.89
CA GLY A 28 4.73 21.03 -2.92
C GLY A 28 4.72 20.30 -4.27
N ASP A 29 5.20 19.06 -4.32
CA ASP A 29 5.23 18.23 -5.52
C ASP A 29 3.91 17.46 -5.69
N TRP A 30 2.87 18.17 -6.11
CA TRP A 30 1.50 17.64 -6.22
C TRP A 30 1.34 16.57 -7.31
N LEU A 31 1.99 16.72 -8.47
CA LEU A 31 1.89 15.75 -9.57
C LEU A 31 2.51 14.39 -9.20
N PRO A 32 3.76 14.35 -8.69
CA PRO A 32 4.36 13.12 -8.18
C PRO A 32 3.57 12.55 -6.99
N GLY A 33 3.09 13.44 -6.10
CA GLY A 33 2.29 13.06 -4.94
C GLY A 33 1.02 12.30 -5.31
N LEU A 34 0.29 12.78 -6.34
CA LEU A 34 -0.88 12.10 -6.89
C LEU A 34 -0.54 10.73 -7.49
N GLY A 35 0.57 10.61 -8.22
CA GLY A 35 1.03 9.34 -8.77
C GLY A 35 1.35 8.32 -7.68
N SER A 36 2.03 8.76 -6.62
CA SER A 36 2.34 7.94 -5.45
C SER A 36 1.07 7.51 -4.71
N LEU A 37 0.11 8.42 -4.55
CA LEU A 37 -1.18 8.16 -3.89
C LEU A 37 -2.01 7.13 -4.68
N ALA A 38 -2.04 7.24 -6.01
CA ALA A 38 -2.68 6.25 -6.88
C ALA A 38 -2.04 4.86 -6.72
N LEU A 39 -0.71 4.78 -6.63
CA LEU A 39 0.02 3.53 -6.47
C LEU A 39 -0.25 2.88 -5.12
N VAL A 40 -0.30 3.66 -4.04
CA VAL A 40 -0.66 3.20 -2.69
C VAL A 40 -2.08 2.64 -2.66
N VAL A 41 -3.05 3.35 -3.23
CA VAL A 41 -4.45 2.88 -3.30
C VAL A 41 -4.56 1.55 -4.06
N LEU A 42 -3.79 1.39 -5.13
CA LEU A 42 -3.79 0.18 -5.95
C LEU A 42 -3.21 -1.02 -5.19
N LEU A 43 -2.12 -0.80 -4.46
CA LEU A 43 -1.50 -1.82 -3.59
C LEU A 43 -2.41 -2.20 -2.42
N ASP A 44 -3.11 -1.24 -1.83
CA ASP A 44 -4.09 -1.51 -0.77
C ASP A 44 -5.27 -2.33 -1.26
N ALA A 45 -5.82 -1.99 -2.44
CA ALA A 45 -6.89 -2.77 -3.05
C ALA A 45 -6.44 -4.20 -3.35
N LEU A 46 -5.22 -4.37 -3.90
CA LEU A 46 -4.64 -5.69 -4.17
C LEU A 46 -4.41 -6.48 -2.88
N GLY A 47 -3.91 -5.82 -1.85
CA GLY A 47 -3.68 -6.44 -0.55
C GLY A 47 -4.95 -6.87 0.14
N PHE A 48 -5.98 -6.03 0.09
CA PHE A 48 -7.29 -6.35 0.63
C PHE A 48 -7.93 -7.52 -0.13
N TRP A 49 -7.78 -7.56 -1.45
CA TRP A 49 -8.23 -8.67 -2.28
C TRP A 49 -7.50 -9.98 -1.93
N LEU A 50 -6.17 -9.96 -1.81
CA LEU A 50 -5.39 -11.13 -1.41
C LEU A 50 -5.76 -11.64 0.00
N LEU A 51 -5.95 -10.72 0.95
CA LEU A 51 -6.39 -11.06 2.30
C LEU A 51 -7.80 -11.66 2.31
N ARG A 52 -8.70 -11.11 1.49
CA ARG A 52 -10.06 -11.62 1.32
C ARG A 52 -10.04 -13.01 0.69
N GLU A 53 -9.28 -13.21 -0.38
CA GLU A 53 -9.13 -14.49 -1.06
C GLU A 53 -8.58 -15.57 -0.11
N LEU A 54 -7.55 -15.24 0.67
CA LEU A 54 -7.01 -16.12 1.70
C LEU A 54 -8.01 -16.45 2.81
N ARG A 55 -8.97 -15.56 3.08
CA ARG A 55 -10.02 -15.79 4.08
C ARG A 55 -11.20 -16.60 3.53
N GLU A 56 -11.55 -16.38 2.27
CA GLU A 56 -12.71 -17.01 1.63
C GLU A 56 -12.37 -18.38 1.04
N ASN A 57 -11.14 -18.58 0.55
CA ASN A 57 -10.71 -19.78 -0.18
C ASN A 57 -9.46 -20.49 0.43
N GLY A 58 -8.94 -20.00 1.55
CA GLY A 58 -7.82 -20.60 2.31
C GLY A 58 -8.26 -21.31 3.58
#